data_AF-L8PBJ4-F1
#
_entry.id   AF-L8PBJ4-F1
#
_cell.length_a   1.000
_cell.length_b   1.000
_cell.length_c   1.000
_cell.angle_alpha   90.00
_cell.angle_beta   90.00
_cell.angle_gamma   90.00
#
_symmetry.space_group_name_H-M   'P 1'
#
loop_
_entity.id
_entity.type
_entity.pdbx_description
1 polymer ?
#
loop_
_entity_poly.entity_id
_entity_poly.type
_entity_poly.pdbx_seq_one_letter_code
_entity_poly.pdbx_strand_id
1 'polypeptide(L)'
;MLRALIEQCVENLRHKRELAKRRWEQEERWREEDRAVALAARAANDVSAARHGEVMRRLAGISYVTLRCHEDTWTFVARAAFGVWEPSWSQSTYDGWSRVGPNGRQLNLFTVDPNLPQGRITKGADGMQDVLVSGHNLVRILDVLRTVAHSEDPARGARGKTLYERISAVADMADPADPAGKTTGFIVRIDDSLRERHPQKPSWPLPTPAALTTTPASTTAVLLRDMPTLPASTRRREVVSPSEGDVP
;
A
#
# COMPACT_ATOMS: atom_id res chain seq x y z
N MET A 1 -11.51 -58.46 -28.88
CA MET A 1 -11.60 -57.58 -27.68
C MET A 1 -10.24 -57.03 -27.23
N LEU A 2 -9.20 -57.87 -27.07
CA LEU A 2 -7.87 -57.41 -26.63
C LEU A 2 -7.20 -56.34 -27.54
N ARG A 3 -7.31 -56.45 -28.88
CA ARG A 3 -6.73 -55.47 -29.81
C ARG A 3 -7.34 -54.06 -29.67
N ALA A 4 -8.66 -53.97 -29.56
CA ALA A 4 -9.37 -52.71 -29.37
C ALA A 4 -8.97 -52.02 -28.05
N LEU A 5 -8.73 -52.79 -26.98
CA LEU A 5 -8.26 -52.23 -25.70
C LEU A 5 -6.82 -51.70 -25.79
N ILE A 6 -5.95 -52.36 -26.56
CA ILE A 6 -4.57 -51.90 -26.78
C ILE A 6 -4.57 -50.60 -27.61
N GLU A 7 -5.37 -50.55 -28.68
CA GLU A 7 -5.51 -49.36 -29.52
C GLU A 7 -6.06 -48.18 -28.72
N GLN A 8 -7.13 -48.38 -27.94
CA GLN A 8 -7.68 -47.36 -27.06
C GLN A 8 -6.68 -46.89 -26.00
N CYS A 9 -5.84 -47.79 -25.47
CA CYS A 9 -4.78 -47.43 -24.53
C CYS A 9 -3.70 -46.56 -25.20
N VAL A 10 -3.27 -46.90 -26.42
CA VAL A 10 -2.29 -46.12 -27.19
C VAL A 10 -2.84 -44.74 -27.55
N GLU A 11 -4.08 -44.65 -27.98
CA GLU A 11 -4.75 -43.37 -28.28
C GLU A 11 -4.88 -42.51 -27.03
N ASN A 12 -5.27 -43.08 -25.89
CA ASN A 12 -5.36 -42.36 -24.62
C ASN A 12 -3.98 -41.86 -24.16
N LEU A 13 -2.92 -42.65 -24.33
CA LEU A 13 -1.55 -42.22 -24.04
C LEU A 13 -1.09 -41.08 -24.96
N ARG A 14 -1.41 -41.15 -26.26
CA ARG A 14 -1.13 -40.05 -27.21
C ARG A 14 -1.88 -38.79 -26.82
N HIS A 15 -3.16 -38.90 -26.51
CA HIS A 15 -4.00 -37.79 -26.09
C HIS A 15 -3.49 -37.15 -24.79
N LYS A 16 -3.08 -37.97 -23.79
CA LYS A 16 -2.47 -37.48 -22.55
C LYS A 16 -1.18 -36.70 -22.80
N ARG A 17 -0.30 -37.20 -23.69
CA ARG A 17 0.94 -36.50 -24.07
C ARG A 17 0.64 -35.18 -24.75
N GLU A 18 -0.35 -35.14 -25.62
CA GLU A 18 -0.76 -33.92 -26.32
C GLU A 18 -1.35 -32.88 -25.35
N LEU A 19 -2.24 -33.30 -24.44
CA LEU A 19 -2.77 -32.42 -23.40
C LEU A 19 -1.67 -31.88 -22.49
N ALA A 20 -0.72 -32.71 -22.08
CA ALA A 20 0.43 -32.28 -21.28
C ALA A 20 1.27 -31.25 -22.04
N LYS A 21 1.54 -31.47 -23.33
CA LYS A 21 2.25 -30.51 -24.19
C LYS A 21 1.52 -29.18 -24.28
N ARG A 22 0.21 -29.18 -24.56
CA ARG A 22 -0.61 -27.96 -24.64
C ARG A 22 -0.64 -27.18 -23.32
N ARG A 23 -0.73 -27.89 -22.19
CA ARG A 23 -0.68 -27.27 -20.84
C ARG A 23 0.67 -26.61 -20.59
N TRP A 24 1.77 -27.30 -20.92
CA TRP A 24 3.10 -26.73 -20.79
C TRP A 24 3.29 -25.49 -21.69
N GLU A 25 2.83 -25.54 -22.94
CA GLU A 25 2.86 -24.39 -23.85
C GLU A 25 1.99 -23.21 -23.39
N GLN A 26 0.89 -23.47 -22.67
CA GLN A 26 0.08 -22.42 -22.05
C GLN A 26 0.78 -21.82 -20.83
N GLU A 27 1.38 -22.67 -19.99
CA GLU A 27 2.09 -22.22 -18.79
C GLU A 27 3.33 -21.38 -19.15
N GLU A 28 4.10 -21.78 -20.17
CA GLU A 28 5.23 -20.98 -20.66
C GLU A 28 4.78 -19.61 -21.18
N ARG A 29 3.68 -19.55 -21.93
CA ARG A 29 3.11 -18.27 -22.39
C ARG A 29 2.68 -17.39 -21.25
N TRP A 30 1.97 -17.93 -20.23
CA TRP A 30 1.60 -17.15 -19.06
C TRP A 30 2.82 -16.63 -18.29
N ARG A 31 3.90 -17.42 -18.18
CA ARG A 31 5.15 -16.94 -17.56
C ARG A 31 5.81 -15.82 -18.35
N GLU A 32 5.77 -15.87 -19.68
CA GLU A 32 6.28 -14.79 -20.53
C GLU A 32 5.42 -13.53 -20.43
N GLU A 33 4.10 -13.68 -20.44
CA GLU A 33 3.14 -12.60 -20.23
C GLU A 33 3.32 -11.94 -18.87
N ASP A 34 3.42 -12.72 -17.78
CA ASP A 34 3.65 -12.20 -16.43
C ASP A 34 4.97 -11.43 -16.34
N ARG A 35 6.04 -11.94 -16.98
CA ARG A 35 7.33 -11.22 -17.06
C ARG A 35 7.19 -9.91 -17.82
N ALA A 36 6.49 -9.91 -18.95
CA ALA A 36 6.26 -8.70 -19.75
C ALA A 36 5.43 -7.66 -18.97
N VAL A 37 4.38 -8.09 -18.27
CA VAL A 37 3.55 -7.23 -17.42
C VAL A 37 4.38 -6.65 -16.27
N ALA A 38 5.21 -7.45 -15.60
CA ALA A 38 6.08 -6.98 -14.53
C ALA A 38 7.10 -5.93 -15.02
N LEU A 39 7.71 -6.17 -16.19
CA LEU A 39 8.62 -5.22 -16.82
C LEU A 39 7.92 -3.93 -17.23
N ALA A 40 6.73 -4.02 -17.83
CA ALA A 40 5.92 -2.87 -18.19
C ALA A 40 5.52 -2.04 -16.96
N ALA A 41 5.14 -2.70 -15.87
CA ALA A 41 4.80 -2.02 -14.61
C ALA A 41 6.01 -1.31 -14.00
N ARG A 42 7.20 -1.93 -14.03
CA ARG A 42 8.44 -1.28 -13.56
C ARG A 42 8.79 -0.06 -14.43
N ALA A 43 8.68 -0.18 -15.75
CA ALA A 43 8.91 0.94 -16.66
C ALA A 43 7.90 2.08 -16.42
N ALA A 44 6.62 1.74 -16.18
CA ALA A 44 5.60 2.73 -15.84
C ALA A 44 5.87 3.43 -14.50
N ASN A 45 6.54 2.75 -13.56
CA ASN A 45 6.89 3.29 -12.24
C ASN A 45 8.17 4.14 -12.22
N ASP A 46 8.89 4.24 -13.34
CA ASP A 46 10.16 4.97 -13.40
C ASP A 46 10.00 6.46 -13.07
N VAL A 47 10.96 6.97 -12.30
CA VAL A 47 11.09 8.38 -11.95
C VAL A 47 12.46 8.84 -12.42
N SER A 48 12.45 9.63 -13.49
CA SER A 48 13.67 10.05 -14.18
C SER A 48 14.64 10.79 -13.25
N ALA A 49 15.94 10.52 -13.41
CA ALA A 49 16.99 11.16 -12.62
C ALA A 49 17.00 12.69 -12.81
N ALA A 50 16.68 13.17 -14.01
CA ALA A 50 16.61 14.59 -14.32
C ALA A 50 15.50 15.30 -13.53
N ARG A 51 14.26 14.76 -13.55
CA ARG A 51 13.15 15.31 -12.75
C ARG A 51 13.49 15.26 -11.27
N HIS A 52 14.10 14.18 -10.82
CA HIS A 52 14.50 14.03 -9.43
C HIS A 52 15.52 15.11 -8.99
N GLY A 53 16.57 15.33 -9.77
CA GLY A 53 17.56 16.37 -9.47
C GLY A 53 16.95 17.78 -9.46
N GLU A 54 15.99 18.06 -10.34
CA GLU A 54 15.27 19.33 -10.34
C GLU A 54 14.43 19.52 -9.06
N VAL A 55 13.63 18.52 -8.69
CA VAL A 55 12.82 18.53 -7.46
C VAL A 55 13.70 18.77 -6.24
N MET A 56 14.83 18.05 -6.13
CA MET A 56 15.74 18.19 -4.99
C MET A 56 16.33 19.60 -4.88
N ARG A 57 16.70 20.23 -5.99
CA ARG A 57 17.22 21.61 -5.98
C ARG A 57 16.18 22.62 -5.50
N ARG A 58 14.93 22.49 -5.94
CA ARG A 58 13.85 23.41 -5.53
C ARG A 58 13.48 23.24 -4.05
N LEU A 59 13.54 22.02 -3.53
CA LEU A 59 13.21 21.74 -2.12
C LEU A 59 14.34 22.08 -1.14
N ALA A 60 15.57 22.29 -1.60
CA ALA A 60 16.71 22.61 -0.75
C ALA A 60 16.53 23.90 0.08
N GLY A 61 15.67 24.83 -0.38
CA GLY A 61 15.35 26.07 0.33
C GLY A 61 14.28 25.94 1.42
N ILE A 62 13.55 24.81 1.47
CA ILE A 62 12.42 24.62 2.37
C ILE A 62 12.89 24.19 3.75
N SER A 63 12.51 24.94 4.79
CA SER A 63 12.81 24.54 6.16
C SER A 63 11.92 23.42 6.66
N TYR A 64 10.60 23.55 6.48
CA TYR A 64 9.60 22.58 6.93
C TYR A 64 8.40 22.51 6.00
N VAL A 65 7.80 21.33 5.91
CA VAL A 65 6.54 21.05 5.22
C VAL A 65 5.63 20.24 6.14
N THR A 66 4.33 20.49 6.09
CA THR A 66 3.34 19.64 6.76
C THR A 66 2.78 18.64 5.76
N LEU A 67 2.95 17.35 6.06
CA LEU A 67 2.32 16.27 5.30
C LEU A 67 1.03 15.87 6.02
N ARG A 68 -0.11 16.17 5.41
CA ARG A 68 -1.42 15.70 5.87
C ARG A 68 -1.75 14.40 5.16
N CYS A 69 -1.68 13.29 5.87
CA CYS A 69 -1.85 11.96 5.28
C CYS A 69 -2.47 10.98 6.25
N HIS A 70 -2.97 9.84 5.75
CA HIS A 70 -3.40 8.75 6.64
C HIS A 70 -2.23 8.17 7.45
N GLU A 71 -2.53 7.63 8.63
CA GLU A 71 -1.54 7.02 9.54
C GLU A 71 -0.75 5.86 8.88
N ASP A 72 -1.42 5.06 8.04
CA ASP A 72 -0.79 3.98 7.29
C ASP A 72 0.18 4.49 6.22
N THR A 73 -0.19 5.57 5.53
CA THR A 73 0.65 6.25 4.54
C THR A 73 1.91 6.80 5.17
N TRP A 74 1.80 7.50 6.30
CA TRP A 74 2.99 7.94 7.03
C TRP A 74 3.82 6.77 7.51
N THR A 75 3.20 5.71 8.03
CA THR A 75 3.93 4.52 8.49
C THR A 75 4.75 3.89 7.36
N PHE A 76 4.18 3.78 6.16
CA PHE A 76 4.90 3.30 4.98
C PHE A 76 6.10 4.20 4.64
N VAL A 77 5.87 5.51 4.57
CA VAL A 77 6.91 6.50 4.26
C VAL A 77 8.03 6.48 5.32
N ALA A 78 7.66 6.49 6.60
CA ALA A 78 8.60 6.53 7.71
C ALA A 78 9.43 5.25 7.81
N ARG A 79 8.82 4.07 7.61
CA ARG A 79 9.57 2.81 7.54
C ARG A 79 10.53 2.78 6.37
N ALA A 80 10.10 3.25 5.20
CA ALA A 80 10.97 3.31 4.05
C ALA A 80 12.16 4.26 4.32
N ALA A 81 11.90 5.47 4.83
CA ALA A 81 12.90 6.53 4.94
C ALA A 81 13.83 6.38 6.16
N PHE A 82 13.31 5.85 7.26
CA PHE A 82 13.96 5.84 8.57
C PHE A 82 14.14 4.44 9.16
N GLY A 83 13.66 3.39 8.48
CA GLY A 83 13.86 1.98 8.83
C GLY A 83 12.78 1.38 9.71
N VAL A 84 12.45 2.03 10.83
CA VAL A 84 11.43 1.56 11.78
C VAL A 84 10.38 2.63 12.04
N TRP A 85 9.13 2.21 12.12
CA TRP A 85 8.04 3.06 12.60
C TRP A 85 6.86 2.19 13.06
N GLU A 86 6.22 2.57 14.17
CA GLU A 86 4.94 2.01 14.58
C GLU A 86 3.81 3.01 14.32
N PRO A 87 2.64 2.56 13.84
CA PRO A 87 1.51 3.44 13.56
C PRO A 87 1.11 4.31 14.75
N SER A 88 1.17 3.76 15.97
CA SER A 88 0.85 4.45 17.21
C SER A 88 1.81 5.59 17.57
N TRP A 89 3.00 5.67 16.96
CA TRP A 89 3.97 6.71 17.30
C TRP A 89 3.60 8.08 16.74
N SER A 90 3.73 9.09 17.59
CA SER A 90 3.62 10.51 17.25
C SER A 90 4.93 11.29 17.45
N GLN A 91 6.02 10.60 17.78
CA GLN A 91 7.37 11.16 17.87
C GLN A 91 8.43 10.10 17.58
N SER A 92 9.63 10.51 17.17
CA SER A 92 10.79 9.63 16.96
C SER A 92 11.79 9.62 18.09
N THR A 93 11.58 10.45 19.12
CA THR A 93 12.44 10.55 20.29
C THR A 93 11.90 9.71 21.44
N TYR A 94 12.79 9.10 22.21
CA TYR A 94 12.40 8.40 23.43
C TYR A 94 12.08 9.40 24.53
N ASP A 95 10.87 9.29 25.07
CA ASP A 95 10.47 9.94 26.31
C ASP A 95 10.06 8.85 27.29
N GLY A 96 10.80 8.71 28.40
CA GLY A 96 10.53 7.67 29.41
C GLY A 96 9.16 7.80 30.07
N TRP A 97 8.53 8.96 29.98
CA TRP A 97 7.20 9.23 30.56
C TRP A 97 6.06 9.03 29.56
N SER A 98 6.38 8.88 28.27
CA SER A 98 5.40 8.83 27.19
C SER A 98 5.50 7.56 26.35
N ARG A 99 4.37 6.89 26.14
CA ARG A 99 4.28 5.67 25.31
C ARG A 99 3.97 5.96 23.84
N VAL A 100 4.08 7.21 23.41
CA VAL A 100 3.70 7.67 22.06
C VAL A 100 4.89 7.73 21.09
N GLY A 101 6.02 7.11 21.43
CA GLY A 101 7.22 7.08 20.60
C GLY A 101 8.03 5.80 20.81
N PRO A 102 9.18 5.67 20.13
CA PRO A 102 10.06 4.51 20.27
C PRO A 102 10.58 4.38 21.69
N ASN A 103 10.67 3.16 22.21
CA ASN A 103 11.40 2.90 23.45
C ASN A 103 12.93 2.95 23.23
N GLY A 104 13.70 2.97 24.32
CA GLY A 104 15.17 3.04 24.25
C GLY A 104 15.84 1.94 23.43
N ARG A 105 15.24 0.75 23.29
CA ARG A 105 15.78 -0.33 22.43
C ARG A 105 15.49 -0.06 20.94
N GLN A 106 14.35 0.54 20.64
CA GLN A 106 13.89 0.82 19.28
C GLN A 106 14.62 2.02 18.65
N LEU A 107 15.18 2.93 19.45
CA LEU A 107 15.97 4.06 18.93
C LEU A 107 17.15 3.62 18.05
N ASN A 108 17.80 2.51 18.41
CA ASN A 108 18.95 2.00 17.66
C ASN A 108 18.57 1.30 16.35
N LEU A 109 17.27 1.13 16.08
CA LEU A 109 16.77 0.51 14.85
C LEU A 109 16.51 1.53 13.73
N PHE A 110 16.52 2.83 14.06
CA PHE A 110 16.44 3.86 13.03
C PHE A 110 17.71 3.87 12.19
N THR A 111 17.54 3.87 10.88
CA THR A 111 18.68 4.10 9.97
C THR A 111 19.17 5.54 10.07
N VAL A 112 18.23 6.47 10.30
CA VAL A 112 18.48 7.89 10.61
C VAL A 112 17.31 8.40 11.45
N ASP A 113 17.62 9.23 12.44
CA ASP A 113 16.62 9.89 13.27
C ASP A 113 15.85 10.92 12.44
N PRO A 114 14.52 10.79 12.28
CA PRO A 114 13.73 11.79 11.60
C PRO A 114 13.54 13.08 12.43
N ASN A 115 14.07 13.17 13.65
CA ASN A 115 14.02 14.35 14.51
C ASN A 115 12.60 14.93 14.61
N LEU A 116 11.65 14.06 14.96
CA LEU A 116 10.24 14.40 15.16
C LEU A 116 9.95 14.37 16.66
N PRO A 117 10.27 15.42 17.42
CA PRO A 117 9.90 15.51 18.83
C PRO A 117 8.38 15.60 19.00
N GLN A 118 7.92 15.51 20.24
CA GLN A 118 6.51 15.64 20.60
C GLN A 118 5.86 16.87 19.95
N GLY A 119 4.64 16.70 19.44
CA GLY A 119 3.86 17.77 18.80
C GLY A 119 4.17 17.99 17.31
N ARG A 120 5.14 17.27 16.74
CA ARG A 120 5.38 17.29 15.27
C ARG A 120 4.46 16.39 14.48
N ILE A 121 3.83 15.41 15.13
CA ILE A 121 2.78 14.59 14.54
C ILE A 121 1.49 14.82 15.33
N THR A 122 0.47 15.32 14.65
CA THR A 122 -0.86 15.53 15.23
C THR A 122 -1.83 14.56 14.58
N LYS A 123 -2.43 13.67 15.37
CA LYS A 123 -3.42 12.70 14.88
C LYS A 123 -4.82 13.30 14.87
N GLY A 124 -5.49 13.17 13.73
CA GLY A 124 -6.90 13.47 13.56
C GLY A 124 -7.79 12.28 13.95
N ALA A 125 -9.06 12.56 14.23
CA ALA A 125 -10.05 11.54 14.63
C ALA A 125 -10.48 10.62 13.47
N ASP A 126 -10.24 11.03 12.23
CA ASP A 126 -10.58 10.35 10.98
C ASP A 126 -9.46 9.38 10.49
N GLY A 127 -8.41 9.20 11.28
CA GLY A 127 -7.23 8.43 10.89
C GLY A 127 -6.29 9.19 9.93
N MET A 128 -6.55 10.48 9.70
CA MET A 128 -5.57 11.40 9.11
C MET A 128 -4.62 11.90 10.19
N GLN A 129 -3.45 12.34 9.78
CA GLN A 129 -2.50 13.00 10.66
C GLN A 129 -1.69 14.04 9.89
N ASP A 130 -1.31 15.08 10.62
CA ASP A 130 -0.44 16.15 10.14
C ASP A 130 0.96 15.89 10.68
N VAL A 131 1.93 15.70 9.79
CA VAL A 131 3.32 15.41 10.13
C VAL A 131 4.20 16.55 9.63
N LEU A 132 4.83 17.27 10.55
CA LEU A 132 5.75 18.34 10.22
C LEU A 132 7.15 17.78 9.96
N VAL A 133 7.57 17.82 8.70
CA VAL A 133 8.83 17.25 8.21
C VAL A 133 9.80 18.38 7.87
N SER A 134 11.06 18.24 8.27
CA SER A 134 12.13 19.18 7.87
C SER A 134 12.50 19.01 6.40
N GLY A 135 13.04 20.04 5.76
CA GLY A 135 13.53 19.95 4.37
C GLY A 135 14.56 18.83 4.17
N HIS A 136 15.45 18.63 5.13
CA HIS A 136 16.42 17.52 5.09
C HIS A 136 15.73 16.16 5.03
N ASN A 137 14.73 15.92 5.88
CA ASN A 137 13.98 14.67 5.88
C ASN A 137 13.06 14.54 4.67
N LEU A 138 12.56 15.65 4.13
CA LEU A 138 11.78 15.65 2.89
C LEU A 138 12.61 15.16 1.70
N VAL A 139 13.84 15.66 1.56
CA VAL A 139 14.80 15.19 0.55
C VAL A 139 15.05 13.69 0.71
N ARG A 140 15.29 13.22 1.94
CA ARG A 140 15.50 11.79 2.21
C ARG A 140 14.28 10.94 1.84
N ILE A 141 13.09 11.39 2.20
CA ILE A 141 11.83 10.72 1.86
C ILE A 141 11.70 10.58 0.35
N LEU A 142 11.94 11.65 -0.41
CA LEU A 142 11.83 11.63 -1.87
C LEU A 142 12.88 10.72 -2.54
N ASP A 143 14.11 10.69 -2.03
CA ASP A 143 15.16 9.78 -2.52
C ASP A 143 14.78 8.31 -2.30
N VAL A 144 14.28 8.00 -1.11
CA VAL A 144 13.81 6.65 -0.79
C VAL A 144 12.55 6.28 -1.58
N LEU A 145 11.58 7.18 -1.74
CA LEU A 145 10.37 6.90 -2.52
C LEU A 145 10.69 6.65 -4.00
N ARG A 146 11.69 7.36 -4.56
CA ARG A 146 12.22 7.05 -5.88
C ARG A 146 12.82 5.64 -5.92
N THR A 147 13.60 5.25 -4.91
CA THR A 147 14.13 3.88 -4.81
C THR A 147 13.01 2.84 -4.70
N VAL A 148 12.00 3.11 -3.89
CA VAL A 148 10.82 2.24 -3.70
C VAL A 148 10.02 2.12 -5.00
N ALA A 149 9.95 3.17 -5.82
CA ALA A 149 9.30 3.13 -7.13
C ALA A 149 9.92 2.07 -8.07
N HIS A 150 11.21 1.76 -7.88
CA HIS A 150 11.94 0.73 -8.61
C HIS A 150 11.86 -0.66 -7.94
N SER A 151 10.98 -0.84 -6.96
CA SER A 151 10.82 -2.13 -6.28
C SER A 151 10.44 -3.24 -7.25
N GLU A 152 10.91 -4.45 -6.96
CA GLU A 152 10.55 -5.62 -7.73
C GLU A 152 9.06 -5.97 -7.64
N ASP A 153 8.43 -5.60 -6.52
CA ASP A 153 6.98 -5.68 -6.30
C ASP A 153 6.29 -4.50 -7.02
N PRO A 154 5.51 -4.76 -8.09
CA PRO A 154 4.85 -3.70 -8.86
C PRO A 154 3.89 -2.84 -8.03
N ALA A 155 3.21 -3.43 -7.04
CA ALA A 155 2.25 -2.71 -6.19
C ALA A 155 2.98 -1.75 -5.25
N ARG A 156 4.10 -2.20 -4.67
CA ARG A 156 4.98 -1.34 -3.87
C ARG A 156 5.62 -0.24 -4.71
N GLY A 157 6.06 -0.56 -5.92
CA GLY A 157 6.58 0.40 -6.90
C GLY A 157 5.58 1.51 -7.24
N ALA A 158 4.34 1.13 -7.56
CA ALA A 158 3.28 2.09 -7.89
C ALA A 158 2.95 3.03 -6.73
N ARG A 159 2.94 2.51 -5.49
CA ARG A 159 2.78 3.33 -4.27
C ARG A 159 3.94 4.30 -4.10
N GLY A 160 5.18 3.82 -4.26
CA GLY A 160 6.39 4.65 -4.20
C GLY A 160 6.33 5.81 -5.18
N LYS A 161 6.01 5.53 -6.45
CA LYS A 161 5.85 6.56 -7.49
C LYS A 161 4.74 7.54 -7.16
N THR A 162 3.55 7.06 -6.79
CA THR A 162 2.39 7.93 -6.50
C THR A 162 2.70 8.89 -5.34
N LEU A 163 3.31 8.39 -4.27
CA LEU A 163 3.70 9.23 -3.13
C LEU A 163 4.82 10.20 -3.50
N TYR A 164 5.79 9.75 -4.29
CA TYR A 164 6.84 10.62 -4.82
C TYR A 164 6.25 11.79 -5.59
N GLU A 165 5.34 11.53 -6.54
CA GLU A 165 4.71 12.56 -7.37
C GLU A 165 3.95 13.58 -6.51
N ARG A 166 3.11 13.11 -5.58
CA ARG A 166 2.34 13.98 -4.67
C ARG A 166 3.22 14.85 -3.79
N ILE A 167 4.27 14.29 -3.19
CA ILE A 167 5.17 15.04 -2.31
C ILE A 167 6.04 15.99 -3.13
N SER A 168 6.49 15.58 -4.31
CA SER A 168 7.30 16.40 -5.20
C SER A 168 6.55 17.62 -5.74
N ALA A 169 5.21 17.61 -5.75
CA ALA A 169 4.41 18.77 -6.13
C ALA A 169 4.68 20.02 -5.25
N VAL A 170 5.23 19.84 -4.04
CA VAL A 170 5.73 20.96 -3.22
C VAL A 170 6.80 21.77 -3.93
N ALA A 171 7.64 21.11 -4.74
CA ALA A 171 8.70 21.77 -5.49
C ALA A 171 8.15 22.73 -6.55
N ASP A 172 6.91 22.53 -7.01
CA ASP A 172 6.25 23.43 -7.95
C ASP A 172 5.59 24.63 -7.23
N MET A 173 5.39 24.54 -5.91
CA MET A 173 4.91 25.65 -5.07
C MET A 173 6.05 26.50 -4.49
N ALA A 174 7.28 25.99 -4.49
CA ALA A 174 8.45 26.70 -3.99
C ALA A 174 9.00 27.66 -5.06
N ASP A 175 9.06 28.96 -4.74
CA ASP A 175 9.72 29.94 -5.60
C ASP A 175 11.25 29.80 -5.46
N PRO A 176 12.00 29.53 -6.55
CA PRO A 176 13.46 29.47 -6.49
C PRO A 176 14.12 30.81 -6.15
N ALA A 177 13.41 31.93 -6.26
CA ALA A 177 13.89 33.26 -5.88
C ALA A 177 13.67 33.59 -4.39
N ASP A 178 12.87 32.79 -3.66
CA ASP A 178 12.66 32.99 -2.23
C ASP A 178 13.96 32.72 -1.45
N PRO A 179 14.26 33.49 -0.39
CA PRO A 179 15.43 33.25 0.43
C PRO A 179 15.34 31.89 1.14
N ALA A 180 16.45 31.15 1.16
CA ALA A 180 16.54 29.89 1.88
C ALA A 180 16.20 30.07 3.36
N GLY A 181 15.46 29.11 3.94
CA GLY A 181 15.12 29.15 5.37
C GLY A 181 13.72 29.67 5.69
N LYS A 182 12.91 30.02 4.68
CA LYS A 182 11.52 30.42 4.88
C LYS A 182 10.68 29.19 5.25
N THR A 183 10.03 29.24 6.42
CA THR A 183 9.02 28.25 6.81
C THR A 183 7.78 28.49 5.96
N THR A 184 7.65 27.77 4.86
CA THR A 184 6.63 28.07 3.85
C THR A 184 5.22 27.61 4.21
N GLY A 185 5.03 26.95 5.35
CA GLY A 185 3.69 26.55 5.83
C GLY A 185 2.93 25.64 4.86
N PHE A 186 3.62 25.02 3.89
CA PHE A 186 3.00 24.19 2.88
C PHE A 186 2.34 22.98 3.54
N ILE A 187 1.08 22.74 3.18
CA ILE A 187 0.35 21.53 3.57
C ILE A 187 0.18 20.68 2.32
N VAL A 188 0.81 19.51 2.32
CA VAL A 188 0.63 18.51 1.27
C VAL A 188 -0.42 17.53 1.72
N ARG A 189 -1.54 17.49 1.00
CA ARG A 189 -2.63 16.56 1.31
C ARG A 189 -2.50 15.27 0.51
N ILE A 190 -2.41 14.15 1.22
CA ILE A 190 -2.32 12.80 0.67
C ILE A 190 -3.47 11.99 1.27
N ASP A 191 -4.61 12.01 0.58
CA ASP A 191 -5.85 11.33 1.02
C ASP A 191 -5.88 9.82 0.69
N ASP A 192 -4.78 9.26 0.17
CA ASP A 192 -4.71 7.83 -0.10
C ASP A 192 -4.41 7.10 1.21
N SER A 193 -5.30 6.19 1.63
CA SER A 193 -5.00 5.17 2.63
C SER A 193 -4.38 3.97 1.92
N LEU A 194 -3.21 3.53 2.37
CA LEU A 194 -2.49 2.38 1.81
C LEU A 194 -3.06 1.02 2.26
N ARG A 195 -3.99 1.02 3.23
CA ARG A 195 -4.57 -0.15 3.90
C ARG A 195 -3.53 -1.25 4.10
N GLU A 196 -2.42 -0.91 4.74
CA GLU A 196 -1.46 -1.93 5.16
C GLU A 196 -2.11 -2.78 6.26
N ARG A 197 -2.64 -3.94 5.87
CA ARG A 197 -3.01 -4.98 6.82
C ARG A 197 -1.75 -5.40 7.55
N HIS A 198 -1.49 -4.76 8.69
CA HIS A 198 -0.53 -5.26 9.65
C HIS A 198 -1.01 -6.66 10.04
N PRO A 199 -0.15 -7.70 9.96
CA PRO A 199 -0.50 -8.98 10.56
C PRO A 199 -0.68 -8.69 12.05
N GLN A 200 -1.93 -8.65 12.50
CA GLN A 200 -2.22 -8.73 13.92
C GLN A 200 -1.51 -9.98 14.41
N LYS A 201 -0.57 -9.79 15.34
CA LYS A 201 0.01 -10.88 16.11
C LYS A 201 -1.17 -11.69 16.65
N PRO A 202 -1.32 -12.99 16.31
CA PRO A 202 -2.44 -13.76 16.80
C PRO A 202 -2.34 -13.74 18.32
N SER A 203 -3.30 -13.07 18.95
CA SER A 203 -3.47 -13.10 20.40
C SER A 203 -3.94 -14.51 20.71
N TRP A 204 -2.99 -15.36 21.10
CA TRP A 204 -3.32 -16.67 21.66
C TRP A 204 -4.14 -16.43 22.93
N PRO A 205 -5.37 -16.96 23.03
CA PRO A 205 -6.11 -16.88 24.27
C PRO A 205 -5.41 -17.75 25.31
N LEU A 206 -4.96 -17.12 26.41
CA LEU A 206 -4.57 -17.81 27.63
C LEU A 206 -5.78 -18.59 28.16
N PRO A 207 -5.65 -19.88 28.50
CA PRO A 207 -6.75 -20.65 29.07
C PRO A 207 -6.97 -20.22 30.51
N THR A 208 -8.16 -19.72 30.81
CA THR A 208 -8.62 -19.55 32.20
C THR A 208 -9.29 -20.86 32.63
N PRO A 209 -8.93 -21.46 33.77
CA PRO A 209 -9.54 -22.71 34.20
C PRO A 209 -10.78 -22.41 35.05
N ALA A 210 -11.94 -22.95 34.70
CA ALA A 210 -13.00 -23.20 35.68
C ALA A 210 -14.08 -24.17 35.17
N ALA A 211 -14.30 -25.17 36.01
CA ALA A 211 -15.58 -25.83 36.31
C ALA A 211 -16.21 -26.74 35.25
N LEU A 212 -15.87 -28.02 35.42
CA LEU A 212 -16.77 -29.18 35.40
C LEU A 212 -18.27 -28.84 35.31
N THR A 213 -18.92 -29.27 34.23
CA THR A 213 -20.23 -29.91 34.32
C THR A 213 -20.45 -30.84 33.12
N THR A 214 -20.74 -32.07 33.48
CA THR A 214 -21.02 -33.25 32.69
C THR A 214 -22.28 -33.06 31.84
N THR A 215 -22.29 -33.53 30.59
CA THR A 215 -23.21 -34.56 30.00
C THR A 215 -23.13 -34.51 28.46
N PRO A 216 -23.10 -35.67 27.74
CA PRO A 216 -22.83 -35.72 26.30
C PRO A 216 -24.10 -35.85 25.44
N ALA A 217 -24.06 -35.34 24.20
CA ALA A 217 -24.92 -35.83 23.13
C ALA A 217 -24.27 -35.62 21.75
N SER A 218 -24.32 -36.71 20.98
CA SER A 218 -23.71 -37.04 19.70
C SER A 218 -24.30 -36.32 18.46
N THR A 219 -23.47 -36.23 17.41
CA THR A 219 -23.76 -36.41 15.95
C THR A 219 -24.80 -35.45 15.34
N THR A 220 -24.51 -34.62 14.32
CA THR A 220 -24.15 -34.99 12.94
C THR A 220 -23.83 -33.70 12.16
N ALA A 221 -22.75 -33.68 11.37
CA ALA A 221 -22.48 -32.61 10.41
C ALA A 221 -23.22 -32.91 9.09
N VAL A 222 -24.14 -32.04 8.68
CA VAL A 222 -24.76 -32.06 7.35
C VAL A 222 -24.12 -30.94 6.52
N LEU A 223 -23.33 -31.34 5.53
CA LEU A 223 -22.92 -30.51 4.40
C LEU A 223 -24.16 -30.13 3.59
N LEU A 224 -24.51 -28.85 3.53
CA LEU A 224 -25.39 -28.33 2.49
C LEU A 224 -24.53 -27.63 1.43
N ARG A 225 -24.59 -28.17 0.21
CA ARG A 225 -24.07 -27.57 -1.02
C ARG A 225 -24.97 -26.40 -1.42
N ASP A 226 -24.40 -25.20 -1.55
CA ASP A 226 -25.06 -24.09 -2.22
C ASP A 226 -24.91 -24.20 -3.75
N MET A 227 -26.06 -24.13 -4.41
CA MET A 227 -26.25 -24.05 -5.85
C MET A 227 -26.08 -22.60 -6.35
N PRO A 228 -25.60 -22.37 -7.59
CA PRO A 228 -25.39 -21.03 -8.15
C PRO A 228 -26.70 -20.30 -8.51
N THR A 229 -26.76 -19.03 -8.12
CA THR A 229 -27.80 -18.05 -8.42
C THR A 229 -27.65 -17.49 -9.84
N LEU A 230 -28.72 -17.52 -10.64
CA LEU A 230 -28.84 -16.76 -11.90
C LEU A 230 -29.37 -15.33 -11.64
N PRO A 231 -29.03 -14.32 -12.48
CA PRO A 231 -29.31 -12.91 -12.21
C PRO A 231 -30.71 -12.47 -12.67
N ALA A 232 -31.34 -11.59 -11.89
CA ALA A 232 -32.61 -10.96 -12.23
C ALA A 232 -32.42 -9.57 -12.87
N SER A 233 -32.77 -9.51 -14.15
CA SER A 233 -33.53 -8.48 -14.88
C SER A 233 -33.46 -6.99 -14.47
N THR A 234 -32.93 -6.22 -15.41
CA THR A 234 -33.38 -4.92 -15.94
C THR A 234 -34.72 -4.32 -15.46
N ARG A 235 -34.65 -3.08 -14.95
CA ARG A 235 -35.65 -1.98 -14.98
C ARG A 235 -34.89 -0.71 -14.55
N ARG A 236 -35.14 0.52 -15.00
CA ARG A 236 -35.91 1.17 -16.07
C ARG A 236 -35.39 2.61 -15.99
N ARG A 237 -34.92 3.18 -17.10
CA ARG A 237 -34.56 4.61 -17.18
C ARG A 237 -35.82 5.44 -16.97
N GLU A 238 -35.83 6.34 -16.00
CA GLU A 238 -36.67 7.53 -16.03
C GLU A 238 -35.82 8.71 -16.49
N VAL A 239 -36.28 9.30 -17.59
CA VAL A 239 -35.78 10.53 -18.19
C VAL A 239 -36.63 11.66 -17.61
N VAL A 240 -36.00 12.63 -16.94
CA VAL A 240 -36.63 13.90 -16.57
C VAL A 240 -36.03 14.97 -17.48
N SER A 241 -36.88 15.57 -18.32
CA SER A 241 -36.57 16.78 -19.08
C SER A 241 -36.87 18.02 -18.22
N PRO A 242 -36.08 19.11 -18.29
CA PRO A 242 -36.45 20.40 -17.72
C PRO A 242 -37.34 21.18 -18.70
N SER A 243 -38.40 21.79 -18.18
CA SER A 243 -39.22 22.78 -18.88
C SER A 243 -38.64 24.18 -18.60
N GLU A 244 -38.35 24.92 -19.66
CA GLU A 244 -38.47 26.40 -19.75
C GLU A 244 -39.85 26.80 -19.20
N GLY A 245 -40.14 27.94 -18.59
CA GLY A 245 -39.53 29.25 -18.41
C GLY A 245 -40.73 30.15 -18.00
N ASP A 246 -40.52 31.16 -17.15
CA ASP A 246 -41.06 32.52 -17.35
C ASP A 246 -40.92 33.40 -16.10
N VAL A 247 -40.41 34.58 -16.39
CA VAL A 247 -40.24 35.81 -15.59
C VAL A 247 -41.55 36.61 -15.76
N PRO A 248 -42.03 37.39 -14.78
CA PRO A 248 -41.51 38.73 -14.48
C PRO A 248 -40.92 38.90 -13.07
#